data_AF-A0A2V5HR89-F1
#
_entry.id   AF-A0A2V5HR89-F1
#
_cell.length_a   1.000
_cell.length_b   1.000
_cell.length_c   1.000
_cell.angle_alpha   90.00
_cell.angle_beta   90.00
_cell.angle_gamma   90.00
#
_symmetry.space_group_name_H-M   'P 1'
#
loop_
_entity.id
_entity.type
_entity.pdbx_description
1 polymer ?
#
loop_
_entity_poly.entity_id
_entity_poly.type
_entity_poly.pdbx_seq_one_letter_code
_entity_poly.pdbx_strand_id
1 'polypeptide(L)'
;MSLRLFSSRLSAQGLSPAGSLSPALANAAVDRWSQFTLNASAVSQSLLRPAAVTLNIPGILSDIWESVLRAVPKKKTSHMKKRHRQMAGKALKDVKSLSTCSGCGQIKRSHVLCPNCVASIKKQWGRKNTE
;
A
#
# COMPACT_ATOMS: atom_id res chain seq x y z
N MET A 1 -54.16 -30.76 3.01
CA MET A 1 -53.46 -29.46 2.95
C MET A 1 -53.40 -28.87 4.35
N SER A 2 -52.28 -29.04 5.06
CA SER A 2 -52.08 -28.46 6.39
C SER A 2 -50.82 -27.61 6.37
N LEU A 3 -51.00 -26.29 6.49
CA LEU A 3 -49.90 -25.36 6.76
C LEU A 3 -49.68 -25.36 8.28
N ARG A 4 -48.61 -25.99 8.75
CA ARG A 4 -48.11 -25.77 10.11
C ARG A 4 -47.07 -24.65 10.06
N LEU A 5 -47.49 -23.46 10.46
CA LEU A 5 -46.61 -22.34 10.79
C LEU A 5 -45.85 -22.71 12.07
N PHE A 6 -44.58 -23.10 11.93
CA PHE A 6 -43.67 -23.23 13.06
C PHE A 6 -43.09 -21.85 13.37
N SER A 7 -43.63 -21.22 14.42
CA SER A 7 -43.12 -19.98 14.99
C SER A 7 -42.00 -20.32 15.97
N SER A 8 -40.75 -20.21 15.53
CA SER A 8 -39.59 -20.37 16.39
C SER A 8 -39.27 -19.03 17.07
N ARG A 9 -39.64 -18.95 18.35
CA ARG A 9 -39.15 -17.93 19.29
C ARG A 9 -37.63 -17.95 19.32
N LEU A 10 -36.98 -16.86 18.89
CA LEU A 10 -35.56 -16.66 19.16
C LEU A 10 -35.41 -15.67 20.31
N SER A 11 -34.95 -16.21 21.43
CA SER A 11 -34.70 -15.52 22.69
C SER A 11 -33.58 -14.49 22.51
N ALA A 12 -33.88 -13.22 22.74
CA ALA A 12 -32.90 -12.16 22.82
C ALA A 12 -32.30 -12.15 24.23
N GLN A 13 -31.03 -12.57 24.35
CA GLN A 13 -30.24 -12.33 25.55
C GLN A 13 -29.08 -11.41 25.17
N GLY A 14 -29.04 -10.27 25.86
CA GLY A 14 -28.13 -9.17 25.60
C GLY A 14 -26.69 -9.46 26.02
N LEU A 15 -25.77 -8.91 25.25
CA LEU A 15 -24.40 -8.66 25.67
C LEU A 15 -24.15 -7.14 25.55
N SER A 16 -23.88 -6.51 26.68
CA SER A 16 -23.37 -5.14 26.77
C SER A 16 -21.99 -5.04 26.12
N PRO A 17 -21.67 -3.97 25.37
CA PRO A 17 -20.29 -3.57 25.12
C PRO A 17 -19.92 -2.45 26.10
N ALA A 18 -19.27 -2.82 27.21
CA ALA A 18 -18.41 -1.91 27.94
C ALA A 18 -17.01 -2.03 27.32
N GLY A 19 -16.63 -1.02 26.55
CA GLY A 19 -15.32 -0.92 25.91
C GLY A 19 -15.04 0.54 25.60
N SER A 20 -14.57 1.27 26.62
CA SER A 20 -14.10 2.64 26.50
C SER A 20 -12.93 2.70 25.52
N LEU A 21 -13.19 3.12 24.29
CA LEU A 21 -12.15 3.46 23.33
C LEU A 21 -11.58 4.83 23.73
N SER A 22 -10.42 4.81 24.37
CA SER A 22 -9.57 5.98 24.55
C SER A 22 -9.23 6.58 23.18
N PRO A 23 -9.51 7.87 22.92
CA PRO A 23 -9.02 8.56 21.73
C PRO A 23 -7.66 9.17 22.09
N ALA A 24 -6.63 8.33 22.19
CA ALA A 24 -5.25 8.79 22.24
C ALA A 24 -4.51 8.12 21.09
N LEU A 25 -3.86 8.94 20.26
CA LEU A 25 -3.14 8.60 19.03
C LEU A 25 -3.98 8.64 17.73
N ALA A 26 -5.02 9.46 17.69
CA ALA A 26 -5.30 10.24 16.49
C ALA A 26 -4.29 11.39 16.46
N ASN A 27 -3.13 11.17 15.82
CA ASN A 27 -2.19 12.16 15.26
C ASN A 27 -0.83 11.49 15.05
N ALA A 28 -0.75 10.55 14.10
CA ALA A 28 0.52 10.00 13.64
C ALA A 28 0.42 9.63 12.14
N ALA A 29 -0.10 10.54 11.33
CA ALA A 29 -0.01 10.47 9.85
C ALA A 29 -0.33 11.84 9.22
N VAL A 30 0.18 12.90 9.83
CA VAL A 30 0.35 14.22 9.21
C VAL A 30 1.76 14.65 9.63
N ASP A 31 2.43 15.44 8.80
CA ASP A 31 3.84 15.85 8.97
C ASP A 31 4.89 14.88 8.42
N ARG A 32 4.79 14.62 7.11
CA ARG A 32 6.00 14.40 6.30
C ARG A 32 5.92 15.09 4.94
N TRP A 33 5.51 16.35 4.96
CA TRP A 33 5.58 17.28 3.81
C TRP A 33 6.04 18.65 4.33
N SER A 34 7.18 18.72 5.00
CA SER A 34 7.77 19.97 5.50
C SER A 34 9.29 19.94 5.46
N GLN A 35 9.86 19.59 4.30
CA GLN A 35 11.31 19.69 4.06
C GLN A 35 11.65 20.58 2.85
N PHE A 36 10.82 21.58 2.57
CA PHE A 36 11.18 22.68 1.68
C PHE A 36 11.20 23.99 2.46
N THR A 37 11.98 24.04 3.53
CA THR A 37 12.49 25.32 4.04
C THR A 37 13.66 25.72 3.16
N LEU A 38 13.39 26.54 2.14
CA LEU A 38 14.43 27.26 1.44
C LEU A 38 15.01 28.30 2.41
N ASN A 39 16.30 28.16 2.72
CA ASN A 39 17.07 29.15 3.46
C ASN A 39 16.97 30.50 2.75
N ALA A 40 16.14 31.39 3.27
CA ALA A 40 16.05 32.77 2.85
C ALA A 40 17.11 33.58 3.59
N SER A 41 18.37 33.49 3.16
CA SER A 41 19.40 34.45 3.54
C SER A 41 20.49 34.51 2.48
N ALA A 42 20.75 35.74 2.03
CA ALA A 42 21.81 36.16 1.10
C ALA A 42 21.62 35.80 -0.38
N VAL A 43 20.63 36.43 -1.03
CA VAL A 43 20.78 36.77 -2.46
C VAL A 43 20.89 38.29 -2.54
N SER A 44 22.14 38.74 -2.65
CA SER A 44 22.51 40.12 -2.91
C SER A 44 21.73 40.67 -4.09
N GLN A 45 21.02 41.77 -3.86
CA GLN A 45 20.37 42.56 -4.88
C GLN A 45 21.47 43.22 -5.72
N SER A 46 21.89 42.56 -6.78
CA SER A 46 22.77 43.15 -7.78
C SER A 46 22.42 42.54 -9.11
N LEU A 47 22.15 43.42 -10.09
CA LEU A 47 21.78 43.13 -11.47
C LEU A 47 20.27 43.01 -11.71
N LEU A 48 19.57 44.12 -11.43
CA LEU A 48 18.54 44.66 -12.33
C LEU A 48 19.13 44.81 -13.75
N ARG A 49 19.21 43.69 -14.47
CA ARG A 49 19.45 43.68 -15.91
C ARG A 49 18.30 42.89 -16.49
N PRO A 50 17.27 43.55 -17.07
CA PRO A 50 16.31 42.85 -17.89
C PRO A 50 17.07 42.44 -19.15
N ALA A 51 17.78 41.30 -19.08
CA ALA A 51 18.06 40.55 -20.27
C ALA A 51 16.68 40.13 -20.77
N ALA A 52 16.20 40.81 -21.81
CA ALA A 52 15.06 40.38 -22.58
C ALA A 52 15.43 39.01 -23.16
N VAL A 53 15.24 37.96 -22.37
CA VAL A 53 15.17 36.60 -22.88
C VAL A 53 13.88 36.60 -23.68
N THR A 54 13.99 36.82 -24.99
CA THR A 54 12.96 36.39 -25.91
C THR A 54 12.93 34.87 -25.76
N LEU A 55 12.09 34.39 -24.84
CA LEU A 55 11.64 33.02 -24.82
C LEU A 55 10.87 32.86 -26.13
N ASN A 56 11.60 32.59 -27.21
CA ASN A 56 11.05 31.87 -28.35
C ASN A 56 10.71 30.50 -27.77
N ILE A 57 9.57 30.43 -27.09
CA ILE A 57 9.01 29.19 -26.54
C ILE A 57 8.78 28.35 -27.79
N PRO A 58 9.62 27.34 -28.05
CA PRO A 58 9.41 26.53 -29.22
C PRO A 58 8.05 25.85 -29.04
N GLY A 59 7.19 25.85 -30.07
CA GLY A 59 5.79 25.43 -29.97
C GLY A 59 5.55 24.03 -29.37
N ILE A 60 6.62 23.23 -29.26
CA ILE A 60 6.68 21.98 -28.50
C ILE A 60 6.35 22.15 -27.01
N LEU A 61 6.74 23.24 -26.35
CA LEU A 61 6.50 23.41 -24.92
C LEU A 61 5.05 23.81 -24.65
N SER A 62 4.46 24.67 -25.50
CA SER A 62 3.03 25.01 -25.43
C SER A 62 2.12 23.79 -25.64
N ASP A 63 2.50 22.85 -26.51
CA ASP A 63 1.72 21.63 -26.76
C ASP A 63 1.79 20.65 -25.56
N ILE A 64 2.95 20.57 -24.91
CA ILE A 64 3.11 19.80 -23.66
C ILE A 64 2.24 20.39 -22.54
N TRP A 65 2.17 21.72 -22.40
CA TRP A 65 1.34 22.38 -21.39
C TRP A 65 -0.17 22.18 -21.66
N GLU A 66 -0.61 22.29 -22.91
CA GLU A 66 -2.03 22.05 -23.27
C GLU A 66 -2.43 20.59 -23.09
N SER A 67 -1.53 19.64 -23.39
CA SER A 67 -1.74 18.20 -23.19
C SER A 67 -1.86 17.84 -21.71
N VAL A 68 -0.97 18.37 -20.85
CA VAL A 68 -1.02 18.14 -19.39
C VAL A 68 -2.28 18.74 -18.77
N LEU A 69 -2.67 19.95 -19.17
CA LEU A 69 -3.91 20.57 -18.67
C LEU A 69 -5.18 19.84 -19.16
N ARG A 70 -5.14 19.23 -20.35
CA ARG A 70 -6.24 18.40 -20.89
C ARG A 70 -6.24 16.94 -20.42
N ALA A 71 -5.15 16.44 -19.83
CA ALA A 71 -5.01 15.03 -19.41
C ALA A 71 -5.82 14.64 -18.15
N VAL A 72 -6.79 15.47 -17.74
CA VAL A 72 -7.71 15.15 -16.64
C VAL A 72 -8.82 14.21 -17.14
N PRO A 73 -9.14 13.13 -16.40
CA PRO A 73 -10.27 12.27 -16.75
C PRO A 73 -11.57 13.07 -16.90
N LYS A 74 -12.13 13.10 -18.11
CA LYS A 74 -13.34 13.89 -18.40
C LYS A 74 -14.56 13.47 -17.57
N LYS A 75 -14.63 12.19 -17.18
CA LYS A 75 -15.76 11.57 -16.47
C LYS A 75 -15.31 10.51 -15.48
N LYS A 76 -16.06 10.35 -14.39
CA LYS A 76 -15.89 9.25 -13.43
C LYS A 76 -16.19 7.91 -14.09
N THR A 77 -15.38 6.90 -13.85
CA THR A 77 -15.61 5.55 -14.39
C THR A 77 -16.76 4.84 -13.66
N SER A 78 -17.55 4.04 -14.37
CA SER A 78 -18.63 3.23 -13.76
C SER A 78 -18.07 2.15 -12.81
N HIS A 79 -18.91 1.70 -11.88
CA HIS A 79 -18.57 0.63 -10.95
C HIS A 79 -18.12 -0.66 -11.68
N MET A 80 -18.83 -1.04 -12.74
CA MET A 80 -18.48 -2.19 -13.59
C MET A 80 -17.08 -2.05 -14.19
N LYS A 81 -16.76 -0.92 -14.83
CA LYS A 81 -15.44 -0.68 -15.43
C LYS A 81 -14.32 -0.70 -14.38
N LYS A 82 -14.58 -0.17 -13.18
CA LYS A 82 -13.63 -0.23 -12.05
C LYS A 82 -13.39 -1.68 -11.61
N ARG A 83 -14.46 -2.47 -11.41
CA ARG A 83 -14.37 -3.87 -10.97
C ARG A 83 -13.64 -4.74 -11.99
N HIS A 84 -13.93 -4.61 -13.29
CA HIS A 84 -13.21 -5.38 -14.31
C HIS A 84 -11.72 -5.03 -14.36
N ARG A 85 -11.37 -3.75 -14.28
CA ARG A 85 -9.95 -3.35 -14.21
C ARG A 85 -9.24 -3.85 -12.96
N GLN A 86 -9.93 -3.94 -11.82
CA GLN A 86 -9.30 -4.30 -10.55
C GLN A 86 -9.25 -5.82 -10.31
N MET A 87 -10.31 -6.55 -10.66
CA MET A 87 -10.51 -7.94 -10.23
C MET A 87 -10.39 -8.96 -11.37
N ALA A 88 -10.60 -8.58 -12.63
CA ALA A 88 -10.53 -9.55 -13.72
C ALA A 88 -9.07 -9.98 -13.96
N GLY A 89 -8.76 -11.25 -13.70
CA GLY A 89 -7.43 -11.83 -13.93
C GLY A 89 -6.32 -11.35 -12.97
N LYS A 90 -6.66 -10.53 -11.96
CA LYS A 90 -5.72 -9.97 -10.98
C LYS A 90 -5.81 -10.62 -9.60
N ALA A 91 -6.46 -11.78 -9.51
CA ALA A 91 -6.54 -12.53 -8.27
C ALA A 91 -5.15 -13.05 -7.85
N LEU A 92 -4.93 -13.11 -6.54
CA LEU A 92 -3.73 -13.76 -6.00
C LEU A 92 -3.77 -15.24 -6.36
N LYS A 93 -2.70 -15.75 -6.96
CA LYS A 93 -2.60 -17.17 -7.35
C LYS A 93 -2.27 -18.00 -6.11
N ASP A 94 -2.95 -19.14 -5.97
CA ASP A 94 -2.66 -20.08 -4.89
C ASP A 94 -1.31 -20.76 -5.10
N VAL A 95 -0.52 -20.81 -4.03
CA VAL A 95 0.78 -21.49 -4.03
C VAL A 95 0.55 -22.98 -3.74
N LYS A 96 0.42 -23.78 -4.80
CA LYS A 96 0.24 -25.26 -4.70
C LYS A 96 1.53 -26.02 -4.42
N SER A 97 2.67 -25.35 -4.52
CA SER A 97 4.00 -25.94 -4.48
C SER A 97 4.52 -26.14 -3.06
N LEU A 98 3.67 -26.59 -2.12
CA LEU A 98 4.02 -26.78 -0.70
C LEU A 98 4.26 -28.26 -0.39
N SER A 99 5.34 -28.56 0.32
CA SER A 99 5.74 -29.92 0.72
C SER A 99 6.20 -29.92 2.18
N THR A 100 6.05 -31.05 2.87
CA THR A 100 6.56 -31.22 4.25
C THR A 100 8.09 -31.30 4.28
N CYS A 101 8.71 -30.68 5.27
CA CYS A 101 10.16 -30.76 5.49
C CYS A 101 10.54 -32.07 6.18
N SER A 102 11.49 -32.82 5.60
CA SER A 102 12.00 -34.08 6.18
C SER A 102 12.76 -33.92 7.50
N GLY A 103 13.27 -32.72 7.81
CA GLY A 103 14.04 -32.47 9.03
C GLY A 103 13.19 -32.04 10.22
N CYS A 104 12.32 -31.03 10.04
CA CYS A 104 11.52 -30.44 11.13
C CYS A 104 10.02 -30.72 11.04
N GLY A 105 9.54 -31.40 9.98
CA GLY A 105 8.12 -31.69 9.78
C GLY A 105 7.24 -30.48 9.41
N GLN A 106 7.78 -29.26 9.34
CA GLN A 106 7.00 -28.07 8.96
C GLN A 106 6.80 -27.96 7.45
N ILE A 107 5.74 -27.26 7.04
CA ILE A 107 5.45 -26.98 5.63
C ILE A 107 6.52 -26.03 5.08
N LYS A 108 7.09 -26.39 3.93
CA LYS A 108 8.03 -25.59 3.16
C LYS A 108 7.59 -25.48 1.70
N ARG A 109 8.21 -24.60 0.93
CA ARG A 109 8.08 -24.61 -0.54
C ARG A 109 8.88 -25.78 -1.12
N SER A 110 8.30 -26.46 -2.11
CA SER A 110 8.99 -27.44 -2.93
C SER A 110 10.19 -26.77 -3.62
N HIS A 111 11.30 -27.50 -3.69
CA HIS A 111 12.59 -27.04 -4.24
C HIS A 111 13.29 -25.88 -3.49
N VAL A 112 12.80 -25.49 -2.31
CA VAL A 112 13.47 -24.51 -1.44
C VAL A 112 13.91 -25.21 -0.15
N LEU A 113 15.08 -24.81 0.38
CA LEU A 113 15.53 -25.26 1.69
C LEU A 113 14.57 -24.75 2.78
N CYS A 114 14.38 -25.55 3.84
CA CYS A 114 13.49 -25.14 4.92
C CYS A 114 14.07 -23.93 5.67
N PRO A 115 13.33 -22.81 5.78
CA PRO A 115 13.84 -21.62 6.45
C PRO A 115 14.18 -21.88 7.93
N ASN A 116 13.40 -22.73 8.60
CA ASN A 116 13.59 -23.04 10.01
C ASN A 116 14.82 -23.91 10.25
N CYS A 117 15.01 -24.97 9.45
CA CYS A 117 16.22 -25.80 9.54
C CYS A 117 17.48 -25.00 9.23
N VAL A 118 17.46 -24.19 8.17
CA VAL A 118 18.62 -23.35 7.79
C VAL A 118 18.93 -22.33 8.88
N ALA A 119 17.92 -21.69 9.48
CA ALA A 119 18.12 -20.76 10.57
C ALA A 119 18.78 -21.42 11.80
N SER A 120 18.33 -22.62 12.18
CA SER A 120 18.91 -23.37 13.30
C SER A 120 20.37 -23.77 13.04
N ILE A 121 20.68 -24.29 11.85
CA ILE A 121 22.04 -24.68 11.46
C ILE A 121 22.96 -23.45 11.43
N LYS A 122 22.51 -22.34 10.83
CA LYS A 122 23.28 -21.09 10.77
C LYS A 122 23.61 -20.55 12.16
N LYS A 123 22.67 -20.61 13.11
CA LYS A 123 22.90 -20.24 14.52
C LYS A 123 23.92 -21.14 15.20
N GLN A 124 23.90 -22.45 14.93
CA GLN A 124 24.87 -23.39 15.49
C GLN A 124 26.28 -23.12 14.94
N TRP A 125 26.43 -22.92 13.64
CA TRP A 125 27.73 -22.62 13.02
C TRP A 125 28.28 -21.25 13.45
N GLY A 126 27.41 -20.24 13.57
CA GLY A 126 27.83 -18.92 14.07
C GLY A 126 28.42 -18.96 15.48
N ARG A 127 27.84 -19.77 16.38
CA ARG A 127 28.39 -19.97 17.74
C ARG A 127 29.76 -20.63 17.72
N LYS A 128 29.91 -21.71 16.95
CA LYS A 128 31.18 -22.45 16.84
C LYS A 128 32.35 -21.65 16.27
N ASN A 129 32.08 -20.63 15.44
CA ASN A 129 33.13 -19.78 14.87
C ASN A 129 33.61 -18.67 15.83
N THR A 130 32.93 -18.48 16.95
CA THR A 130 33.29 -17.46 17.95
C THR A 130 34.11 -18.06 19.10
N GLU A 131 34.11 -19.39 19.22
CA GLU A 131 34.99 -20.19 20.09
C GLU A 131 36.33 -20.45 19.41
#